data_AF-U1R5T4-F1
#
_entry.id   AF-U1R5T4-F1
#
_cell.length_a   1.000
_cell.length_b   1.000
_cell.length_c   1.000
_cell.angle_alpha   90.00
_cell.angle_beta   90.00
_cell.angle_gamma   90.00
#
_symmetry.space_group_name_H-M   'P 1'
#
loop_
_entity.id
_entity.type
_entity.pdbx_description
1 polymer ?
#
loop_
_entity_poly.entity_id
_entity_poly.type
_entity_poly.pdbx_seq_one_letter_code
_entity_poly.pdbx_strand_id
1 'polypeptide(L)'
;MSVATVAAGQARYWAEAGPEKAQGGPFSVGYSQPARCTVFKYSDEKGWLTADAAADCSSLVCGALNYGLHAVCGVPWGHPALLEIDAFWTGNLRAGMEARGLEEVPWADSDLYPAGGFRTGDVLLSSKPEGGVGHVVMITDAAGGILSEAWEDSQGSDGWDDPDEPVGDQTGGETRSVDYASHPYTQRGV
;
A
#
# COMPACT_ATOMS: atom_id res chain seq x y z
N MET A 1 10.57 14.09 10.27
CA MET A 1 10.01 13.13 9.30
C MET A 1 8.80 13.77 8.66
N SER A 2 8.58 13.56 7.36
CA SER A 2 7.35 13.98 6.67
C SER A 2 6.30 12.87 6.72
N VAL A 3 5.04 13.21 6.43
CA VAL A 3 3.95 12.22 6.25
C VAL A 3 4.37 11.15 5.25
N ALA A 4 4.94 11.55 4.10
CA ALA A 4 5.39 10.66 3.04
C ALA A 4 6.44 9.63 3.54
N THR A 5 7.45 10.07 4.29
CA THR A 5 8.48 9.15 4.81
C THR A 5 7.94 8.19 5.87
N VAL A 6 7.00 8.64 6.72
CA VAL A 6 6.36 7.75 7.71
C VAL A 6 5.44 6.74 7.03
N ALA A 7 4.62 7.20 6.07
CA ALA A 7 3.75 6.32 5.30
C ALA A 7 4.58 5.26 4.54
N ALA A 8 5.66 5.65 3.88
CA ALA A 8 6.57 4.73 3.22
C ALA A 8 7.17 3.70 4.19
N GLY A 9 7.58 4.13 5.38
CA GLY A 9 8.07 3.23 6.43
C GLY A 9 6.99 2.23 6.86
N GLN A 10 5.75 2.68 7.02
CA GLN A 10 4.62 1.82 7.40
C GLN A 10 4.27 0.81 6.31
N ALA A 11 4.17 1.25 5.05
CA ALA A 11 3.89 0.40 3.91
C ALA A 11 4.98 -0.68 3.76
N ARG A 12 6.25 -0.29 3.89
CA ARG A 12 7.37 -1.22 3.83
C ARG A 12 7.36 -2.22 4.98
N TYR A 13 7.07 -1.76 6.19
CA TYR A 13 6.96 -2.65 7.34
C TYR A 13 5.88 -3.71 7.10
N TRP A 14 4.66 -3.32 6.72
CA TRP A 14 3.60 -4.30 6.46
C TRP A 14 3.94 -5.27 5.33
N ALA A 15 4.59 -4.80 4.27
CA ALA A 15 5.03 -5.64 3.16
C ALA A 15 6.15 -6.62 3.51
N GLU A 16 6.98 -6.28 4.51
CA GLU A 16 8.16 -7.05 4.90
C GLU A 16 8.04 -7.70 6.29
N ALA A 17 6.87 -7.60 6.95
CA ALA A 17 6.61 -8.21 8.25
C ALA A 17 6.23 -9.68 8.10
N GLY A 18 6.76 -10.51 9.00
CA GLY A 18 6.44 -11.93 9.07
C GLY A 18 7.66 -12.79 9.36
N PRO A 19 7.48 -14.03 9.84
CA PRO A 19 8.58 -14.90 10.28
C PRO A 19 9.65 -15.16 9.22
N GLU A 20 9.26 -15.12 7.94
CA GLU A 20 10.13 -15.43 6.79
C GLU A 20 10.53 -14.18 5.98
N LYS A 21 10.12 -12.99 6.41
CA LYS A 21 10.37 -11.73 5.70
C LYS A 21 11.45 -10.89 6.36
N ALA A 22 11.94 -9.89 5.62
CA ALA A 22 13.11 -9.09 6.00
C ALA A 22 12.94 -8.33 7.33
N GLN A 23 11.74 -7.86 7.68
CA GLN A 23 11.50 -7.24 9.00
C GLN A 23 11.30 -8.25 10.12
N GLY A 24 11.03 -9.51 9.79
CA GLY A 24 10.75 -10.53 10.77
C GLY A 24 9.46 -10.26 11.56
N GLY A 25 9.43 -10.81 12.77
CA GLY A 25 8.29 -10.70 13.68
C GLY A 25 7.35 -11.91 13.61
N PRO A 26 6.45 -12.05 14.61
CA PRO A 26 5.56 -13.21 14.70
C PRO A 26 4.33 -13.11 13.80
N PHE A 27 4.04 -11.92 13.25
CA PHE A 27 2.84 -11.62 12.49
C PHE A 27 3.18 -11.08 11.10
N SER A 28 2.33 -11.39 10.15
CA SER A 28 2.47 -11.06 8.74
C SER A 28 1.21 -10.37 8.20
N VAL A 29 1.33 -9.76 7.03
CA VAL A 29 0.19 -9.20 6.29
C VAL A 29 0.01 -9.97 5.00
N GLY A 30 -1.15 -10.61 4.86
CA GLY A 30 -1.55 -11.25 3.61
C GLY A 30 -2.39 -10.37 2.71
N TYR A 31 -2.78 -10.93 1.57
CA TYR A 31 -3.67 -10.27 0.63
C TYR A 31 -5.12 -10.72 0.86
N SER A 32 -6.04 -9.77 1.03
CA SER A 32 -7.48 -10.06 1.04
C SER A 32 -8.30 -8.80 0.86
N GLN A 33 -9.28 -8.82 -0.05
CA GLN A 33 -10.28 -7.76 -0.15
C GLN A 33 -11.34 -7.84 0.98
N PRO A 34 -11.92 -9.01 1.32
CA PRO A 34 -12.86 -9.13 2.44
C PRO A 34 -12.28 -8.72 3.80
N ALA A 35 -11.02 -9.04 4.05
CA ALA A 35 -10.32 -8.73 5.30
C ALA A 35 -9.41 -7.49 5.21
N ARG A 36 -9.53 -6.68 4.16
CA ARG A 36 -8.63 -5.55 3.81
C ARG A 36 -8.36 -4.53 4.91
N CYS A 37 -9.28 -4.40 5.87
CA CYS A 37 -9.18 -3.45 6.99
C CYS A 37 -8.40 -4.00 8.20
N THR A 38 -8.09 -5.30 8.22
CA THR A 38 -7.46 -5.93 9.39
C THR A 38 -6.04 -5.41 9.61
N VAL A 39 -5.29 -5.06 8.55
CA VAL A 39 -3.95 -4.45 8.67
C VAL A 39 -3.95 -3.20 9.56
N PHE A 40 -5.00 -2.39 9.45
CA PHE A 40 -5.18 -1.19 10.27
C PHE A 40 -5.72 -1.52 11.66
N LYS A 41 -6.70 -2.43 11.76
CA LYS A 41 -7.32 -2.83 13.05
C LYS A 41 -6.37 -3.59 13.97
N TYR A 42 -5.43 -4.33 13.39
CA TYR A 42 -4.47 -5.17 14.11
C TYR A 42 -3.08 -4.56 14.16
N SER A 43 -2.94 -3.27 13.86
CA SER A 43 -1.72 -2.52 14.14
C SER A 43 -1.93 -1.63 15.38
N ASP A 44 -0.89 -1.50 16.20
CA ASP A 44 -0.93 -0.62 17.38
C ASP A 44 -0.85 0.87 16.99
N GLU A 45 -0.84 1.77 17.99
CA GLU A 45 -0.74 3.22 17.78
C GLU A 45 0.49 3.62 16.94
N LYS A 46 1.56 2.82 17.00
CA LYS A 46 2.81 3.06 16.29
C LYS A 46 2.89 2.33 14.95
N GLY A 47 1.89 1.52 14.62
CA GLY A 47 1.81 0.76 13.38
C GLY A 47 2.39 -0.64 13.43
N TRP A 48 2.75 -1.16 14.62
CA TRP A 48 3.26 -2.51 14.75
C TRP A 48 2.11 -3.52 14.80
N LEU A 49 2.25 -4.62 14.05
CA LEU A 49 1.25 -5.69 14.06
C LEU A 49 1.14 -6.32 15.45
N THR A 50 -0.11 -6.56 15.85
CA THR A 50 -0.53 -7.20 17.12
C THR A 50 -1.17 -8.57 16.89
N ALA A 51 -1.49 -8.89 15.64
CA ALA A 51 -1.91 -10.20 15.13
C ALA A 51 -1.58 -10.28 13.64
N ASP A 52 -1.66 -11.48 13.05
CA ASP A 52 -1.70 -11.61 11.59
C ASP A 52 -2.84 -10.78 11.03
N ALA A 53 -2.59 -10.16 9.88
CA ALA A 53 -3.52 -9.25 9.25
C ALA A 53 -3.58 -9.45 7.74
N ALA A 54 -4.48 -8.72 7.10
CA ALA A 54 -4.70 -8.74 5.67
C ALA A 54 -4.93 -7.31 5.15
N ALA A 55 -4.52 -7.10 3.92
CA ALA A 55 -4.73 -5.87 3.17
C ALA A 55 -5.06 -6.19 1.70
N ASP A 56 -5.67 -5.26 0.99
CA ASP A 56 -5.53 -5.20 -0.46
C ASP A 56 -4.59 -4.05 -0.84
N CYS A 57 -4.28 -3.92 -2.13
CA CYS A 57 -3.34 -2.90 -2.63
C CYS A 57 -3.70 -1.50 -2.13
N SER A 58 -4.99 -1.15 -2.16
CA SER A 58 -5.48 0.16 -1.74
C SER A 58 -5.59 0.32 -0.22
N SER A 59 -5.96 -0.71 0.54
CA SER A 59 -6.04 -0.61 2.00
C SER A 59 -4.66 -0.52 2.64
N LEU A 60 -3.65 -1.18 2.07
CA LEU A 60 -2.25 -1.04 2.48
C LEU A 60 -1.78 0.42 2.32
N VAL A 61 -2.02 1.02 1.15
CA VAL A 61 -1.61 2.41 0.87
C VAL A 61 -2.43 3.41 1.71
N CYS A 62 -3.75 3.26 1.78
CA CYS A 62 -4.62 4.10 2.62
C CYS A 62 -4.20 4.05 4.09
N GLY A 63 -4.01 2.85 4.64
CA GLY A 63 -3.57 2.65 6.01
C GLY A 63 -2.22 3.31 6.27
N ALA A 64 -1.26 3.14 5.37
CA ALA A 64 0.08 3.71 5.50
C ALA A 64 0.03 5.25 5.51
N LEU A 65 -0.75 5.86 4.61
CA LEU A 65 -0.99 7.30 4.60
C LEU A 65 -1.65 7.77 5.91
N ASN A 66 -2.61 7.02 6.43
CA ASN A 66 -3.26 7.34 7.70
C ASN A 66 -2.28 7.33 8.88
N TYR A 67 -1.37 6.36 8.95
CA TYR A 67 -0.29 6.35 9.93
C TYR A 67 0.65 7.53 9.77
N GLY A 68 0.98 7.92 8.54
CA GLY A 68 1.77 9.13 8.28
C GLY A 68 1.07 10.40 8.80
N LEU A 69 -0.21 10.57 8.49
CA LEU A 69 -1.01 11.70 8.94
C LEU A 69 -1.17 11.72 10.46
N HIS A 70 -1.43 10.56 11.06
CA HIS A 70 -1.56 10.43 12.51
C HIS A 70 -0.25 10.80 13.21
N ALA A 71 0.86 10.16 12.84
CA ALA A 71 2.14 10.34 13.53
C ALA A 71 2.76 11.73 13.33
N VAL A 72 2.59 12.34 12.15
CA VAL A 72 3.24 13.62 11.81
C VAL A 72 2.35 14.82 12.09
N CYS A 73 1.05 14.71 11.80
CA CYS A 73 0.10 15.81 11.93
C CYS A 73 -0.79 15.70 13.17
N GLY A 74 -0.68 14.61 13.96
CA GLY A 74 -1.48 14.40 15.17
C GLY A 74 -2.96 14.16 14.89
N VAL A 75 -3.31 13.69 13.68
CA VAL A 75 -4.71 13.45 13.29
C VAL A 75 -5.23 12.23 14.07
N PRO A 76 -6.30 12.36 14.88
CA PRO A 76 -6.80 11.24 15.66
C PRO A 76 -7.48 10.19 14.77
N TRP A 77 -7.43 8.93 15.18
CA TRP A 77 -8.12 7.85 14.48
C TRP A 77 -9.62 8.11 14.37
N GLY A 78 -10.21 7.81 13.21
CA GLY A 78 -11.61 8.12 12.89
C GLY A 78 -11.87 9.59 12.50
N HIS A 79 -10.86 10.46 12.46
CA HIS A 79 -11.04 11.82 11.98
C HIS A 79 -11.24 11.85 10.45
N PRO A 80 -12.15 12.69 9.91
CA PRO A 80 -12.40 12.79 8.46
C PRO A 80 -11.20 13.17 7.58
N ALA A 81 -10.11 13.64 8.19
CA ALA A 81 -8.86 13.93 7.49
C ALA A 81 -8.09 12.63 7.12
N LEU A 82 -8.41 11.50 7.76
CA LEU A 82 -7.89 10.19 7.39
C LEU A 82 -8.72 9.58 6.26
N LEU A 83 -8.12 8.72 5.46
CA LEU A 83 -8.77 7.91 4.44
C LEU A 83 -9.53 6.77 5.12
N GLU A 84 -10.85 6.80 5.10
CA GLU A 84 -11.66 5.68 5.60
C GLU A 84 -11.43 4.47 4.69
N ILE A 85 -10.76 3.44 5.19
CA ILE A 85 -10.19 2.36 4.36
C ILE A 85 -11.26 1.69 3.49
N ASP A 86 -12.43 1.36 4.06
CA ASP A 86 -13.54 0.73 3.33
C ASP A 86 -14.21 1.66 2.30
N ALA A 87 -13.98 2.96 2.36
CA ALA A 87 -14.53 3.92 1.41
C ALA A 87 -13.64 4.15 0.18
N PHE A 88 -12.38 3.70 0.21
CA PHE A 88 -11.41 3.96 -0.85
C PHE A 88 -10.86 2.68 -1.47
N TRP A 89 -10.86 2.66 -2.81
CA TRP A 89 -10.26 1.65 -3.66
C TRP A 89 -9.59 2.34 -4.86
N THR A 90 -8.86 1.60 -5.69
CA THR A 90 -8.07 2.16 -6.81
C THR A 90 -8.88 3.07 -7.76
N GLY A 91 -10.20 2.88 -7.88
CA GLY A 91 -11.06 3.69 -8.74
C GLY A 91 -11.47 5.07 -8.19
N ASN A 92 -11.31 5.33 -6.88
CA ASN A 92 -11.62 6.63 -6.28
C ASN A 92 -10.50 7.18 -5.38
N LEU A 93 -9.40 6.44 -5.22
CA LEU A 93 -8.31 6.76 -4.32
C LEU A 93 -7.64 8.09 -4.62
N ARG A 94 -7.43 8.42 -5.91
CA ARG A 94 -6.84 9.70 -6.33
C ARG A 94 -7.57 10.89 -5.73
N ALA A 95 -8.87 11.00 -6.01
CA ALA A 95 -9.70 12.09 -5.47
C ALA A 95 -9.72 12.10 -3.93
N GLY A 96 -9.67 10.92 -3.30
CA GLY A 96 -9.53 10.78 -1.85
C GLY A 96 -8.23 11.37 -1.31
N MET A 97 -7.11 11.11 -1.98
CA MET A 97 -5.79 11.63 -1.64
C MET A 97 -5.70 13.15 -1.86
N GLU A 98 -6.18 13.64 -3.01
CA GLU A 98 -6.21 15.08 -3.34
C GLU A 98 -7.04 15.89 -2.36
N ALA A 99 -8.19 15.37 -1.93
CA ALA A 99 -9.03 15.99 -0.90
C ALA A 99 -8.31 16.14 0.46
N ARG A 100 -7.21 15.42 0.67
CA ARG A 100 -6.35 15.47 1.86
C ARG A 100 -5.02 16.20 1.61
N GLY A 101 -4.90 16.88 0.48
CA GLY A 101 -3.77 17.74 0.13
C GLY A 101 -2.57 17.00 -0.44
N LEU A 102 -2.73 15.74 -0.89
CA LEU A 102 -1.71 15.09 -1.71
C LEU A 102 -1.77 15.67 -3.12
N GLU A 103 -0.61 15.91 -3.72
CA GLU A 103 -0.48 16.50 -5.05
C GLU A 103 -0.14 15.41 -6.07
N GLU A 104 -0.82 15.44 -7.21
CA GLU A 104 -0.40 14.64 -8.37
C GLU A 104 0.92 15.16 -8.93
N VAL A 105 1.85 14.24 -9.17
CA VAL A 105 3.07 14.51 -9.93
C VAL A 105 2.81 14.09 -11.38
N PRO A 106 2.57 15.03 -12.32
CA PRO A 106 2.30 14.67 -13.70
C PRO A 106 3.54 14.08 -14.38
N TRP A 107 3.34 12.97 -15.09
CA TRP A 107 4.31 12.37 -16.00
C TRP A 107 3.65 12.05 -17.34
N ALA A 108 4.42 11.87 -18.41
CA ALA A 108 3.86 11.45 -19.69
C ALA A 108 3.66 9.94 -19.71
N ASP A 109 2.61 9.44 -20.35
CA ASP A 109 2.36 7.99 -20.50
C ASP A 109 3.51 7.25 -21.21
N SER A 110 4.33 7.97 -21.99
CA SER A 110 5.51 7.42 -22.65
C SER A 110 6.73 7.29 -21.73
N ASP A 111 6.70 7.92 -20.55
CA ASP A 111 7.82 7.96 -19.62
C ASP A 111 7.66 6.87 -18.56
N LEU A 112 8.73 6.10 -18.32
CA LEU A 112 8.75 5.08 -17.26
C LEU A 112 8.95 5.67 -15.86
N TYR A 113 9.33 6.94 -15.75
CA TYR A 113 9.66 7.59 -14.49
C TYR A 113 9.26 9.06 -14.54
N PRO A 114 8.92 9.69 -13.40
CA PRO A 114 8.60 11.11 -13.39
C PRO A 114 9.87 11.92 -13.61
N ALA A 115 9.72 13.14 -14.14
CA ALA A 115 10.84 14.05 -14.31
C ALA A 115 11.48 14.36 -12.95
N GLY A 116 12.76 13.99 -12.78
CA GLY A 116 13.48 14.10 -11.52
C GLY A 116 13.46 12.84 -10.64
N GLY A 117 12.83 11.76 -11.10
CA GLY A 117 12.77 10.48 -10.41
C GLY A 117 11.76 10.44 -9.27
N PHE A 118 11.57 9.25 -8.71
CA PHE A 118 10.66 9.03 -7.59
C PHE A 118 11.11 9.74 -6.33
N ARG A 119 10.16 9.95 -5.42
CA ARG A 119 10.39 10.32 -4.03
C ARG A 119 9.83 9.23 -3.12
N THR A 120 10.50 8.98 -2.00
CA THR A 120 10.00 8.05 -0.99
C THR A 120 8.66 8.56 -0.44
N GLY A 121 7.63 7.72 -0.55
CA GLY A 121 6.25 8.02 -0.22
C GLY A 121 5.37 8.39 -1.42
N ASP A 122 5.93 8.46 -2.64
CA ASP A 122 5.11 8.57 -3.85
C ASP A 122 4.17 7.37 -3.96
N VAL A 123 2.91 7.64 -4.32
CA VAL A 123 1.90 6.62 -4.57
C VAL A 123 1.73 6.47 -6.08
N LEU A 124 1.97 5.27 -6.59
CA LEU A 124 1.76 4.97 -8.01
C LEU A 124 0.42 4.25 -8.14
N LEU A 125 -0.52 4.92 -8.80
CA LEU A 125 -1.89 4.46 -8.98
C LEU A 125 -2.17 4.16 -10.45
N SER A 126 -2.45 2.90 -10.74
CA SER A 126 -2.99 2.46 -12.02
C SER A 126 -4.50 2.24 -11.87
N SER A 127 -5.29 3.29 -12.14
CA SER A 127 -6.74 3.30 -11.92
C SER A 127 -7.50 2.79 -13.15
N LYS A 128 -8.40 1.79 -12.99
CA LYS A 128 -9.25 1.28 -14.10
C LYS A 128 -10.09 2.40 -14.77
N PRO A 129 -10.79 3.28 -14.02
CA PRO A 129 -11.46 4.45 -14.59
C PRO A 129 -10.57 5.39 -15.42
N GLU A 130 -9.26 5.37 -15.19
CA GLU A 130 -8.25 6.20 -15.87
C GLU A 130 -7.50 5.41 -16.97
N GLY A 131 -7.93 4.19 -17.30
CA GLY A 131 -7.34 3.35 -18.33
C GLY A 131 -6.27 2.35 -17.85
N GLY A 132 -6.01 2.30 -16.55
CA GLY A 132 -5.07 1.37 -15.92
C GLY A 132 -5.67 -0.01 -15.58
N VAL A 133 -4.92 -0.79 -14.79
CA VAL A 133 -5.26 -2.18 -14.42
C VAL A 133 -5.99 -2.32 -13.08
N GLY A 134 -6.05 -1.27 -12.28
CA GLY A 134 -6.70 -1.28 -10.96
C GLY A 134 -5.77 -1.72 -9.84
N HIS A 135 -4.55 -1.18 -9.81
CA HIS A 135 -3.53 -1.49 -8.82
C HIS A 135 -2.93 -0.22 -8.22
N VAL A 136 -2.43 -0.29 -6.99
CA VAL A 136 -1.73 0.82 -6.35
C VAL A 136 -0.60 0.34 -5.47
N VAL A 137 0.52 1.06 -5.50
CA VAL A 137 1.72 0.77 -4.72
C VAL A 137 2.29 2.05 -4.12
N MET A 138 3.19 1.91 -3.14
CA MET A 138 3.94 3.05 -2.60
C MET A 138 5.44 2.86 -2.85
N ILE A 139 6.12 3.90 -3.32
CA ILE A 139 7.59 3.93 -3.38
C ILE A 139 8.12 4.05 -1.95
N THR A 140 8.80 3.02 -1.47
CA THR A 140 9.32 2.98 -0.10
C THR A 140 10.82 3.24 -0.01
N ASP A 141 11.54 3.09 -1.12
CA ASP A 141 12.92 3.54 -1.27
C ASP A 141 13.14 4.08 -2.68
N ALA A 142 13.09 5.41 -2.83
CA ALA A 142 13.30 6.05 -4.12
C ALA A 142 14.73 5.91 -4.66
N ALA A 143 15.74 5.81 -3.79
CA ALA A 143 17.12 5.66 -4.24
C ALA A 143 17.37 4.25 -4.79
N GLY A 144 16.71 3.24 -4.19
CA GLY A 144 16.74 1.86 -4.64
C GLY A 144 15.69 1.52 -5.71
N GLY A 145 14.75 2.42 -6.02
CA GLY A 145 13.62 2.12 -6.90
C GLY A 145 12.65 1.07 -6.33
N ILE A 146 12.57 0.94 -5.01
CA ILE A 146 11.75 -0.08 -4.36
C ILE A 146 10.34 0.44 -4.09
N LEU A 147 9.37 -0.36 -4.50
CA LEU A 147 7.96 -0.21 -4.13
C LEU A 147 7.57 -1.27 -3.11
N SER A 148 6.57 -0.96 -2.29
CA SER A 148 5.90 -1.94 -1.41
C SER A 148 4.42 -2.01 -1.74
N GLU A 149 3.88 -3.23 -1.75
CA GLU A 149 2.55 -3.53 -2.25
C GLU A 149 1.89 -4.70 -1.53
N ALA A 150 0.55 -4.77 -1.64
CA ALA A 150 -0.21 -6.02 -1.54
C ALA A 150 -0.56 -6.43 -2.97
N TRP A 151 -0.16 -7.63 -3.36
CA TRP A 151 -0.12 -8.11 -4.73
C TRP A 151 -1.35 -8.95 -5.10
N GLU A 152 -1.38 -10.20 -4.65
CA GLU A 152 -2.39 -11.22 -4.95
C GLU A 152 -2.48 -12.17 -3.74
N ASP A 153 -3.60 -12.86 -3.59
CA ASP A 153 -3.78 -13.90 -2.57
C ASP A 153 -2.97 -15.17 -2.85
N SER A 154 -3.10 -16.16 -1.96
CA SER A 154 -2.36 -17.41 -2.01
C SER A 154 -2.71 -18.28 -3.22
N GLN A 155 -3.83 -18.01 -3.89
CA GLN A 155 -4.26 -18.66 -5.13
C GLN A 155 -3.81 -17.90 -6.38
N GLY A 156 -3.19 -16.72 -6.24
CA GLY A 156 -2.81 -15.85 -7.35
C GLY A 156 -4.01 -15.08 -7.93
N SER A 157 -5.00 -14.76 -7.10
CA SER A 157 -6.25 -14.09 -7.45
C SER A 157 -6.34 -12.68 -6.84
N ASP A 158 -7.39 -11.94 -7.18
CA ASP A 158 -7.68 -10.63 -6.58
C ASP A 158 -8.38 -10.73 -5.22
N GLY A 159 -8.52 -11.92 -4.65
CA GLY A 159 -9.01 -12.18 -3.29
C GLY A 159 -10.43 -11.72 -3.00
N TRP A 160 -11.20 -11.32 -4.01
CA TRP A 160 -12.57 -10.84 -3.80
C TRP A 160 -13.54 -12.00 -3.53
N ASP A 161 -13.39 -13.11 -4.23
CA ASP A 161 -14.24 -14.30 -4.13
C ASP A 161 -13.69 -15.40 -3.21
N ASP A 162 -12.64 -15.08 -2.43
CA ASP A 162 -11.99 -15.98 -1.47
C ASP A 162 -12.18 -15.50 0.00
N PRO A 163 -13.41 -15.54 0.55
CA PRO A 163 -13.70 -15.08 1.91
C PRO A 163 -13.10 -15.98 3.01
N ASP A 164 -12.69 -17.20 2.65
CA ASP A 164 -12.10 -18.17 3.56
C ASP A 164 -10.55 -18.16 3.52
N GLU A 165 -9.94 -17.22 2.78
CA GLU A 165 -8.49 -17.03 2.78
C GLU A 165 -7.99 -16.81 4.22
N PRO A 166 -6.98 -17.59 4.67
CA PRO A 166 -6.42 -17.38 6.00
C PRO A 166 -5.84 -15.97 6.15
N VAL A 167 -5.91 -15.42 7.36
CA VAL A 167 -5.31 -14.10 7.64
C VAL A 167 -3.79 -14.26 7.87
N GLY A 168 -3.00 -13.27 7.45
CA GLY A 168 -1.53 -13.35 7.39
C GLY A 168 -1.07 -13.72 5.98
N ASP A 169 0.24 -13.76 5.74
CA ASP A 169 0.80 -14.12 4.42
C ASP A 169 1.09 -15.63 4.34
N GLN A 170 0.53 -16.31 3.35
CA GLN A 170 0.65 -17.76 3.13
C GLN A 170 1.74 -18.13 2.13
N THR A 171 2.20 -17.18 1.31
CA THR A 171 3.14 -17.45 0.20
C THR A 171 4.50 -16.78 0.37
N GLY A 172 4.61 -15.86 1.32
CA GLY A 172 5.72 -14.93 1.49
C GLY A 172 5.73 -13.79 0.45
N GLY A 173 4.76 -13.76 -0.47
CA GLY A 173 4.71 -12.82 -1.59
C GLY A 173 3.38 -12.10 -1.77
N GLU A 174 2.39 -12.35 -0.90
CA GLU A 174 1.09 -11.68 -0.98
C GLU A 174 1.19 -10.20 -0.67
N THR A 175 2.03 -9.85 0.29
CA THR A 175 2.57 -8.48 0.43
C THR A 175 4.07 -8.52 0.25
N ARG A 176 4.65 -7.51 -0.41
CA ARG A 176 6.07 -7.57 -0.76
C ARG A 176 6.66 -6.21 -1.07
N SER A 177 7.99 -6.13 -0.98
CA SER A 177 8.78 -5.05 -1.55
C SER A 177 9.57 -5.57 -2.74
N VAL A 178 9.46 -4.89 -3.88
CA VAL A 178 10.12 -5.29 -5.13
C VAL A 178 10.70 -4.08 -5.87
N ASP A 179 11.63 -4.33 -6.78
CA ASP A 179 12.14 -3.30 -7.68
C ASP A 179 11.04 -2.90 -8.67
N TYR A 180 10.73 -1.61 -8.74
CA TYR A 180 9.78 -1.01 -9.67
C TYR A 180 10.02 -1.45 -11.11
N ALA A 181 11.28 -1.49 -11.57
CA ALA A 181 11.62 -1.87 -12.94
C ALA A 181 11.32 -3.36 -13.25
N SER A 182 11.23 -4.18 -12.21
CA SER A 182 10.90 -5.61 -12.32
C SER A 182 9.40 -5.89 -12.23
N HIS A 183 8.60 -4.90 -11.84
CA HIS A 183 7.19 -5.09 -11.58
C HIS A 183 6.41 -5.40 -12.89
N PRO A 184 5.54 -6.44 -12.92
CA PRO A 184 4.90 -6.89 -14.15
C PRO A 184 4.07 -5.81 -14.87
N TYR A 185 3.41 -4.92 -14.11
CA TYR A 185 2.63 -3.82 -14.70
C TYR A 185 3.52 -2.71 -15.24
N THR A 186 4.62 -2.37 -14.55
CA THR A 186 5.62 -1.42 -15.04
C THR A 186 6.23 -1.88 -16.36
N GLN A 187 6.61 -3.15 -16.46
CA GLN A 187 7.18 -3.71 -17.70
C GLN A 187 6.21 -3.66 -18.89
N ARG A 188 4.91 -3.59 -18.62
CA ARG A 188 3.84 -3.46 -19.62
C ARG A 188 3.43 -2.01 -19.85
N GLY A 189 3.94 -1.06 -19.06
CA GLY A 189 3.58 0.36 -19.11
C GLY A 189 2.14 0.64 -18.68
N VAL A 190 1.64 -0.08 -17.67
CA VAL A 190 0.25 0.01 -17.18
C VAL A 190 0.17 0.15 -15.67
#